data_AF-A0A9D6KGZ8-F1
#
_entry.id   AF-A0A9D6KGZ8-F1
#
_cell.length_a   1.000
_cell.length_b   1.000
_cell.length_c   1.000
_cell.angle_alpha   90.00
_cell.angle_beta   90.00
_cell.angle_gamma   90.00
#
_symmetry.space_group_name_H-M   'P 1'
#
loop_
_entity.id
_entity.type
_entity.pdbx_description
1 polymer ?
#
loop_
_entity_poly.entity_id
_entity_poly.type
_entity_poly.pdbx_seq_one_letter_code
_entity_poly.pdbx_strand_id
1 'polypeptide(L)'
;MRTWTSSTIIAVLLWAGTATAQPLPATSLNTCQSTVRTAAKTYVANYVNAVGTCLQAVAAKVVKDNAPLTSAVASTCVLQFRNISDTRALGRSLGEKLTATIDRKCEPGMLYVTHTLADVLGPGAGVPQPLNAENINSWCANFGGDGSIDSVAEWIDCVRNAHTCAAHAAIATQYPRALEWLALVKPAMQALVPPATDPNKITDAVAGLTALDAAMEGGADDNRPTLQCGGSCGDGLKNGSDQCDGGDLGGATCVSLGFSGGTLACSGSCVLDTSSCVAECGTCGNSVREGFESCDGADLGGASCESLGFVSGTLSCTTGCGFDVSNCHAAAFPATGQVTSYGTGSDGDVRAGRTPSYTDNGDGTITDNNTGVM
;
A
#
# COMPACT_ATOMS: atom_id res chain seq x y z
N MET A 1 -13.82 -87.25 32.33
CA MET A 1 -14.26 -86.18 33.25
C MET A 1 -13.60 -84.90 32.74
N ARG A 2 -14.22 -83.78 32.37
CA ARG A 2 -15.59 -83.27 32.56
C ARG A 2 -15.79 -82.22 31.45
N THR A 3 -16.88 -82.34 30.70
CA THR A 3 -17.43 -81.41 29.69
C THR A 3 -17.74 -80.04 30.25
N TRP A 4 -17.62 -78.92 29.50
CA TRP A 4 -18.57 -77.78 29.56
C TRP A 4 -18.62 -77.02 28.22
N THR A 5 -19.85 -76.69 27.83
CA THR A 5 -20.37 -76.25 26.54
C THR A 5 -20.17 -74.75 26.26
N SER A 6 -19.88 -74.42 25.00
CA SER A 6 -19.82 -73.06 24.47
C SER A 6 -21.16 -72.32 24.62
N SER A 7 -21.10 -71.11 25.17
CA SER A 7 -22.12 -70.06 24.96
C SER A 7 -21.39 -68.74 24.85
N THR A 8 -21.06 -68.37 23.61
CA THR A 8 -20.43 -67.10 23.29
C THR A 8 -21.52 -66.03 23.24
N ILE A 9 -21.67 -65.29 24.33
CA ILE A 9 -22.46 -64.05 24.34
C ILE A 9 -21.63 -63.02 23.57
N ILE A 10 -22.06 -62.66 22.37
CA ILE A 10 -21.55 -61.48 21.66
C ILE A 10 -22.10 -60.26 22.40
N ALA A 11 -21.31 -59.71 23.31
CA ALA A 11 -21.57 -58.39 23.87
C ALA A 11 -21.31 -57.36 22.77
N VAL A 12 -22.36 -56.91 22.09
CA VAL A 12 -22.33 -55.70 21.27
C VAL A 12 -22.13 -54.54 22.24
N LEU A 13 -20.87 -54.14 22.42
CA LEU A 13 -20.51 -52.86 23.01
C LEU A 13 -20.98 -51.76 22.04
N LEU A 14 -22.21 -51.31 22.23
CA LEU A 14 -22.68 -50.02 21.76
C LEU A 14 -21.83 -48.96 22.47
N TRP A 15 -20.70 -48.60 21.87
CA TRP A 15 -20.03 -47.35 22.18
C TRP A 15 -21.01 -46.25 21.79
N ALA A 16 -21.69 -45.68 22.79
CA ALA A 16 -22.32 -44.39 22.66
C ALA A 16 -21.19 -43.39 22.42
N GLY A 17 -20.77 -43.25 21.16
CA GLY A 17 -19.92 -42.16 20.74
C GLY A 17 -20.60 -40.89 21.23
N THR A 18 -19.92 -40.14 22.08
CA THR A 18 -20.36 -38.80 22.43
C THR A 18 -20.46 -38.04 21.11
N ALA A 19 -21.69 -37.78 20.67
CA ALA A 19 -21.93 -36.91 19.53
C ALA A 19 -21.35 -35.55 19.93
N THR A 20 -20.14 -35.27 19.45
CA THR A 20 -19.53 -33.97 19.65
C THR A 20 -20.40 -32.98 18.89
N ALA A 21 -20.99 -32.03 19.61
CA ALA A 21 -21.84 -31.02 18.99
C ALA A 21 -21.01 -30.32 17.91
N GLN A 22 -21.56 -30.24 16.69
CA GLN A 22 -20.90 -29.52 15.61
C GLN A 22 -20.70 -28.05 16.02
N PRO A 23 -19.58 -27.41 15.64
CA PRO A 23 -19.36 -26.01 15.96
C PRO A 23 -20.39 -25.13 15.27
N LEU A 24 -20.76 -24.03 15.91
CA LEU A 24 -21.60 -23.00 15.28
C LEU A 24 -20.89 -22.44 14.02
N PRO A 25 -21.63 -22.03 12.97
CA PRO A 25 -21.04 -21.50 11.73
C PRO A 25 -20.04 -20.36 11.97
N ALA A 26 -20.33 -19.45 12.90
CA ALA A 26 -19.40 -18.36 13.26
C ALA A 26 -18.08 -18.88 13.85
N THR A 27 -18.14 -19.91 14.71
CA THR A 27 -16.94 -20.55 15.29
C THR A 27 -16.13 -21.27 14.21
N SER A 28 -16.82 -21.93 13.28
CA SER A 28 -16.19 -22.59 12.14
C SER A 28 -15.47 -21.58 11.23
N LEU A 29 -16.12 -20.46 10.88
CA LEU A 29 -15.51 -19.41 10.05
C LEU A 29 -14.31 -18.75 10.76
N ASN A 30 -14.42 -18.45 12.06
CA ASN A 30 -13.30 -17.92 12.85
C ASN A 30 -12.09 -18.88 12.85
N THR A 31 -12.36 -20.19 12.87
CA THR A 31 -11.32 -21.22 12.78
C THR A 31 -10.66 -21.23 11.41
N CYS A 32 -11.44 -21.12 10.33
CA CYS A 32 -10.93 -20.96 8.97
C CYS A 32 -10.00 -19.73 8.87
N GLN A 33 -10.48 -18.55 9.26
CA GLN A 33 -9.71 -17.29 9.20
C GLN A 33 -8.40 -17.36 10.00
N SER A 34 -8.45 -17.88 11.22
CA SER A 34 -7.25 -18.07 12.06
C SER A 34 -6.25 -19.03 11.43
N THR A 35 -6.75 -20.12 10.83
CA THR A 35 -5.94 -21.11 10.13
C THR A 35 -5.24 -20.48 8.93
N VAL A 36 -5.96 -19.72 8.10
CA VAL A 36 -5.40 -19.04 6.92
C VAL A 36 -4.26 -18.11 7.34
N ARG A 37 -4.50 -17.21 8.31
CA ARG A 37 -3.47 -16.27 8.81
C ARG A 37 -2.21 -17.00 9.28
N THR A 38 -2.38 -18.08 10.04
CA THR A 38 -1.26 -18.82 10.64
C THR A 38 -0.50 -19.65 9.60
N ALA A 39 -1.23 -20.36 8.74
CA ALA A 39 -0.66 -21.21 7.69
C ALA A 39 0.06 -20.37 6.63
N ALA A 40 -0.53 -19.25 6.21
CA ALA A 40 0.08 -18.29 5.29
C ALA A 40 1.39 -17.71 5.82
N LYS A 41 1.40 -17.24 7.08
CA LYS A 41 2.62 -16.74 7.72
C LYS A 41 3.72 -17.81 7.77
N THR A 42 3.34 -19.04 8.11
CA THR A 42 4.26 -20.19 8.14
C THR A 42 4.79 -20.51 6.75
N TYR A 43 3.94 -20.44 5.72
CA TYR A 43 4.33 -20.63 4.32
C TYR A 43 5.39 -19.61 3.89
N VAL A 44 5.16 -18.31 4.13
CA VAL A 44 6.13 -17.24 3.80
C VAL A 44 7.46 -17.50 4.50
N ALA A 45 7.45 -17.78 5.81
CA ALA A 45 8.68 -18.03 6.57
C ALA A 45 9.45 -19.24 6.03
N ASN A 46 8.75 -20.35 5.74
CA ASN A 46 9.39 -21.56 5.21
C ASN A 46 9.92 -21.35 3.79
N TYR A 47 9.23 -20.57 2.96
CA TYR A 47 9.68 -20.22 1.62
C TYR A 47 10.98 -19.41 1.68
N VAL A 48 11.00 -18.34 2.48
CA VAL A 48 12.18 -17.48 2.70
C VAL A 48 13.34 -18.32 3.26
N ASN A 49 13.08 -19.22 4.21
CA ASN A 49 14.11 -20.09 4.78
C ASN A 49 14.69 -21.07 3.75
N ALA A 50 13.85 -21.66 2.89
CA ALA A 50 14.30 -22.58 1.85
C ALA A 50 15.23 -21.87 0.86
N VAL A 51 14.80 -20.72 0.31
CA VAL A 51 15.62 -19.93 -0.61
C VAL A 51 16.87 -19.39 0.09
N GLY A 52 16.72 -18.84 1.29
CA GLY A 52 17.81 -18.31 2.10
C GLY A 52 18.90 -19.34 2.39
N THR A 53 18.52 -20.59 2.66
CA THR A 53 19.48 -21.69 2.87
C THR A 53 20.33 -21.94 1.62
N CYS A 54 19.73 -21.90 0.43
CA CYS A 54 20.48 -22.01 -0.83
C CYS A 54 21.40 -20.79 -1.04
N LEU A 55 20.87 -19.58 -0.90
CA LEU A 55 21.62 -18.33 -1.10
C LEU A 55 22.81 -18.21 -0.13
N GLN A 56 22.61 -18.56 1.14
CA GLN A 56 23.68 -18.57 2.14
C GLN A 56 24.76 -19.60 1.83
N ALA A 57 24.40 -20.78 1.30
CA ALA A 57 25.38 -21.79 0.88
C ALA A 57 26.21 -21.30 -0.33
N VAL A 58 25.58 -20.62 -1.29
CA VAL A 58 26.27 -19.97 -2.42
C VAL A 58 27.21 -18.88 -1.92
N ALA A 59 26.71 -17.96 -1.07
CA ALA A 59 27.50 -16.87 -0.51
C ALA A 59 28.71 -17.39 0.30
N ALA A 60 28.54 -18.45 1.09
CA ALA A 60 29.65 -19.06 1.83
C ALA A 60 30.75 -19.58 0.88
N LYS A 61 30.41 -20.16 -0.27
CA LYS A 61 31.43 -20.63 -1.22
C LYS A 61 32.06 -19.52 -2.05
N VAL A 62 31.24 -18.64 -2.60
CA VAL A 62 31.70 -17.63 -3.54
C VAL A 62 32.37 -16.46 -2.83
N VAL A 63 31.77 -15.98 -1.74
CA VAL A 63 32.23 -14.77 -1.05
C VAL A 63 33.23 -15.11 0.04
N LYS A 64 32.92 -16.09 0.91
CA LYS A 64 33.79 -16.41 2.06
C LYS A 64 34.98 -17.28 1.66
N ASP A 65 34.76 -18.35 0.90
CA ASP A 65 35.83 -19.28 0.53
C ASP A 65 36.58 -18.84 -0.75
N ASN A 66 36.07 -17.85 -1.49
CA ASN A 66 36.58 -17.41 -2.80
C ASN A 66 36.82 -18.61 -3.76
N ALA A 67 35.87 -19.54 -3.78
CA ALA A 67 35.98 -20.82 -4.46
C ALA A 67 34.79 -21.04 -5.42
N PRO A 68 34.96 -21.84 -6.49
CA PRO A 68 33.87 -22.20 -7.37
C PRO A 68 32.78 -23.00 -6.64
N LEU A 69 31.56 -22.96 -7.16
CA LEU A 69 30.46 -23.76 -6.64
C LEU A 69 30.78 -25.26 -6.75
N THR A 70 30.41 -26.00 -5.70
CA THR A 70 30.54 -27.45 -5.66
C THR A 70 29.21 -28.13 -5.95
N SER A 71 29.26 -29.39 -6.38
CA SER A 71 28.07 -30.22 -6.53
C SER A 71 27.27 -30.36 -5.23
N ALA A 72 27.92 -30.23 -4.07
CA ALA A 72 27.26 -30.23 -2.77
C ALA A 72 26.38 -28.99 -2.56
N VAL A 73 26.84 -27.78 -2.94
CA VAL A 73 26.02 -26.56 -2.86
C VAL A 73 24.84 -26.65 -3.82
N ALA A 74 25.09 -27.08 -5.07
CA ALA A 74 24.03 -27.29 -6.04
C ALA A 74 22.99 -28.30 -5.54
N SER A 75 23.43 -29.40 -4.91
CA SER A 75 22.55 -30.42 -4.34
C SER A 75 21.70 -29.86 -3.19
N THR A 76 22.29 -29.03 -2.32
CA THR A 76 21.54 -28.31 -1.27
C THR A 76 20.45 -27.44 -1.87
N CYS A 77 20.77 -26.64 -2.90
CA CYS A 77 19.79 -25.80 -3.58
C CYS A 77 18.67 -26.63 -4.25
N VAL A 78 19.01 -27.74 -4.91
CA VAL A 78 18.00 -28.67 -5.45
C VAL A 78 17.05 -29.15 -4.35
N LEU A 79 17.56 -29.55 -3.18
CA LEU A 79 16.71 -29.99 -2.07
C LEU A 79 15.78 -28.88 -1.55
N GLN A 80 16.26 -27.64 -1.48
CA GLN A 80 15.44 -26.53 -1.01
C GLN A 80 14.37 -26.12 -2.02
N PHE A 81 14.72 -25.97 -3.29
CA PHE A 81 13.75 -25.63 -4.34
C PHE A 81 12.76 -26.76 -4.63
N ARG A 82 13.11 -28.03 -4.35
CA ARG A 82 12.16 -29.15 -4.37
C ARG A 82 11.03 -29.00 -3.35
N ASN A 83 11.26 -28.30 -2.25
CA ASN A 83 10.19 -28.00 -1.30
C ASN A 83 9.21 -26.96 -1.86
N ILE A 84 9.61 -26.16 -2.85
CA ILE A 84 8.80 -25.10 -3.44
C ILE A 84 8.00 -25.62 -4.63
N SER A 85 8.65 -26.37 -5.53
CA SER A 85 8.03 -26.92 -6.74
C SER A 85 8.18 -28.45 -6.79
N ASP A 86 7.03 -29.15 -6.85
CA ASP A 86 6.99 -30.60 -7.04
C ASP A 86 5.86 -31.08 -7.95
N THR A 87 6.21 -31.51 -9.17
CA THR A 87 5.26 -31.97 -10.19
C THR A 87 4.64 -33.32 -9.89
N ARG A 88 5.16 -34.06 -8.90
CA ARG A 88 4.57 -35.36 -8.51
C ARG A 88 3.31 -35.22 -7.66
N ALA A 89 3.02 -33.99 -7.19
CA ALA A 89 1.85 -33.68 -6.39
C ALA A 89 1.66 -34.60 -5.16
N LEU A 90 2.74 -34.85 -4.39
CA LEU A 90 2.74 -35.79 -3.26
C LEU A 90 2.24 -35.18 -1.94
N GLY A 91 1.74 -33.94 -1.94
CA GLY A 91 1.32 -33.22 -0.74
C GLY A 91 2.49 -32.75 0.14
N ARG A 92 3.69 -32.60 -0.43
CA ARG A 92 4.93 -32.37 0.32
C ARG A 92 5.52 -30.99 0.12
N SER A 93 5.25 -30.36 -1.01
CA SER A 93 5.68 -28.98 -1.27
C SER A 93 5.00 -28.01 -0.31
N LEU A 94 5.59 -26.83 -0.16
CA LEU A 94 5.07 -25.77 0.71
C LEU A 94 3.67 -25.32 0.26
N GLY A 95 3.45 -25.20 -1.05
CA GLY A 95 2.16 -24.82 -1.62
C GLY A 95 1.07 -25.85 -1.31
N GLU A 96 1.35 -27.14 -1.56
CA GLU A 96 0.38 -28.21 -1.28
C GLU A 96 0.02 -28.30 0.21
N LYS A 97 1.02 -28.13 1.10
CA LYS A 97 0.79 -28.12 2.54
C LYS A 97 -0.08 -26.95 2.98
N LEU A 98 0.12 -25.77 2.39
CA LEU A 98 -0.72 -24.60 2.62
C LEU A 98 -2.16 -24.89 2.19
N THR A 99 -2.35 -25.29 0.92
CA THR A 99 -3.65 -25.63 0.35
C THR A 99 -4.38 -26.67 1.20
N ALA A 100 -3.75 -27.79 1.52
CA ALA A 100 -4.36 -28.86 2.31
C ALA A 100 -4.69 -28.44 3.75
N THR A 101 -3.96 -27.49 4.34
CA THR A 101 -4.24 -26.98 5.68
C THR A 101 -5.45 -26.06 5.68
N ILE A 102 -5.56 -25.18 4.68
CA ILE A 102 -6.69 -24.25 4.54
C ILE A 102 -7.95 -25.02 4.17
N ASP A 103 -7.87 -25.87 3.14
CA ASP A 103 -8.97 -26.70 2.61
C ASP A 103 -9.70 -27.46 3.74
N ARG A 104 -8.95 -28.19 4.58
CA ARG A 104 -9.51 -28.94 5.72
C ARG A 104 -10.32 -28.12 6.72
N LYS A 105 -10.11 -26.80 6.77
CA LYS A 105 -10.73 -25.89 7.75
C LYS A 105 -11.69 -24.89 7.13
N CYS A 106 -11.70 -24.76 5.81
CA CYS A 106 -12.42 -23.72 5.08
C CYS A 106 -13.35 -24.27 3.98
N GLU A 107 -13.19 -25.53 3.55
CA GLU A 107 -14.05 -26.13 2.53
C GLU A 107 -15.40 -26.58 3.12
N PRO A 108 -16.54 -26.04 2.65
CA PRO A 108 -17.85 -26.49 3.08
C PRO A 108 -18.07 -27.99 2.79
N GLY A 109 -18.65 -28.71 3.74
CA GLY A 109 -18.86 -30.17 3.62
C GLY A 109 -17.74 -31.02 4.23
N MET A 110 -16.65 -30.41 4.67
CA MET A 110 -15.63 -31.08 5.49
C MET A 110 -16.11 -31.31 6.93
N LEU A 111 -15.56 -32.34 7.59
CA LEU A 111 -15.90 -32.67 8.96
C LEU A 111 -15.59 -31.49 9.91
N TYR A 112 -16.59 -31.08 10.69
CA TYR A 112 -16.54 -29.90 11.58
C TYR A 112 -16.48 -28.52 10.88
N VAL A 113 -16.72 -28.47 9.57
CA VAL A 113 -16.95 -27.22 8.85
C VAL A 113 -18.45 -26.97 8.71
N THR A 114 -18.93 -25.86 9.28
CA THR A 114 -20.37 -25.51 9.32
C THR A 114 -20.68 -24.14 8.71
N HIS A 115 -19.66 -23.38 8.32
CA HIS A 115 -19.85 -22.18 7.49
C HIS A 115 -20.13 -22.58 6.04
N THR A 116 -20.72 -21.67 5.29
CA THR A 116 -21.02 -21.83 3.86
C THR A 116 -19.95 -21.17 2.99
N LEU A 117 -19.95 -21.49 1.70
CA LEU A 117 -19.11 -20.81 0.71
C LEU A 117 -19.35 -19.29 0.74
N ALA A 118 -20.61 -18.87 0.86
CA ALA A 118 -20.95 -17.45 0.93
C ALA A 118 -20.35 -16.75 2.16
N ASP A 119 -20.24 -17.45 3.30
CA ASP A 119 -19.61 -16.90 4.50
C ASP A 119 -18.08 -16.71 4.34
N VAL A 120 -17.43 -17.58 3.53
CA VAL A 120 -15.99 -17.52 3.20
C VAL A 120 -15.71 -16.43 2.18
N LEU A 121 -16.53 -16.30 1.15
CA LEU A 121 -16.34 -15.34 0.07
C LEU A 121 -16.82 -13.92 0.42
N GLY A 122 -17.53 -13.75 1.53
CA GLY A 122 -18.03 -12.45 2.00
C GLY A 122 -19.49 -12.07 1.70
N PRO A 123 -20.20 -12.55 0.64
CA PRO A 123 -21.59 -12.15 0.40
C PRO A 123 -22.61 -12.83 1.33
N GLY A 124 -22.19 -13.86 2.09
CA GLY A 124 -23.05 -14.62 2.99
C GLY A 124 -23.23 -13.92 4.34
N ALA A 125 -24.45 -13.43 4.63
CA ALA A 125 -24.82 -12.95 5.95
C ALA A 125 -25.16 -14.09 6.95
N GLY A 126 -24.72 -15.33 6.68
CA GLY A 126 -25.03 -16.52 7.49
C GLY A 126 -24.40 -16.48 8.89
N VAL A 127 -23.45 -15.56 9.10
CA VAL A 127 -22.83 -15.26 10.38
C VAL A 127 -22.71 -13.75 10.61
N PRO A 128 -22.60 -13.28 11.87
CA PRO A 128 -22.50 -11.84 12.17
C PRO A 128 -21.25 -11.13 11.64
N GLN A 129 -20.21 -11.88 11.27
CA GLN A 129 -18.92 -11.38 10.78
C GLN A 129 -18.41 -12.30 9.65
N PRO A 130 -18.98 -12.22 8.43
CA PRO A 130 -18.41 -12.94 7.29
C PRO A 130 -17.01 -12.41 6.98
N LEU A 131 -16.29 -13.09 6.10
CA LEU A 131 -15.01 -12.62 5.57
C LEU A 131 -15.28 -11.36 4.70
N ASN A 132 -15.48 -10.21 5.33
CA ASN A 132 -15.74 -8.94 4.66
C ASN A 132 -14.44 -8.29 4.18
N ALA A 133 -13.72 -8.97 3.29
CA ALA A 133 -12.77 -8.27 2.46
C ALA A 133 -13.61 -7.61 1.34
N GLU A 134 -13.96 -6.34 1.52
CA GLU A 134 -14.46 -5.53 0.41
C GLU A 134 -13.53 -5.75 -0.78
N ASN A 135 -14.10 -6.14 -1.92
CA ASN A 135 -13.37 -6.43 -3.15
C ASN A 135 -12.41 -7.63 -3.08
N ILE A 136 -12.73 -8.70 -2.32
CA ILE A 136 -11.90 -9.93 -2.32
C ILE A 136 -11.66 -10.48 -3.74
N ASN A 137 -12.65 -10.37 -4.62
CA ASN A 137 -12.53 -10.70 -6.04
C ASN A 137 -11.48 -9.85 -6.74
N SER A 138 -11.52 -8.53 -6.57
CA SER A 138 -10.54 -7.61 -7.15
C SER A 138 -9.15 -7.81 -6.53
N TRP A 139 -9.07 -8.05 -5.22
CA TRP A 139 -7.82 -8.39 -4.55
C TRP A 139 -7.21 -9.68 -5.10
N CYS A 140 -8.03 -10.71 -5.35
CA CYS A 140 -7.57 -11.96 -5.92
C CYS A 140 -7.25 -11.89 -7.41
N ALA A 141 -7.93 -11.05 -8.18
CA ALA A 141 -7.56 -10.77 -9.56
C ALA A 141 -6.07 -10.34 -9.67
N ASN A 142 -5.58 -9.61 -8.67
CA ASN A 142 -4.18 -9.15 -8.61
C ASN A 142 -3.17 -10.28 -8.40
N PHE A 143 -3.56 -11.41 -7.81
CA PHE A 143 -2.66 -12.52 -7.54
C PHE A 143 -2.92 -13.75 -8.42
N GLY A 144 -3.81 -13.63 -9.39
CA GLY A 144 -4.21 -14.70 -10.31
C GLY A 144 -5.59 -15.26 -10.01
N GLY A 145 -6.36 -15.47 -11.07
CA GLY A 145 -7.79 -15.81 -11.07
C GLY A 145 -8.47 -15.07 -12.22
N ASP A 146 -9.70 -15.44 -12.57
CA ASP A 146 -10.48 -14.75 -13.60
C ASP A 146 -11.20 -13.48 -13.09
N GLY A 147 -10.92 -13.08 -11.85
CA GLY A 147 -11.56 -11.96 -11.17
C GLY A 147 -12.94 -12.28 -10.59
N SER A 148 -13.38 -13.54 -10.67
CA SER A 148 -14.58 -14.05 -10.02
C SER A 148 -14.24 -15.28 -9.19
N ILE A 149 -14.06 -15.10 -7.88
CA ILE A 149 -13.91 -16.25 -6.99
C ILE A 149 -15.27 -16.92 -6.85
N ASP A 150 -15.41 -18.10 -7.44
CA ASP A 150 -16.64 -18.90 -7.40
C ASP A 150 -16.52 -20.14 -6.49
N SER A 151 -15.30 -20.42 -5.99
CA SER A 151 -15.00 -21.57 -5.17
C SER A 151 -13.95 -21.29 -4.09
N VAL A 152 -13.94 -22.10 -3.02
CA VAL A 152 -12.87 -22.05 -2.01
C VAL A 152 -11.53 -22.45 -2.60
N ALA A 153 -11.49 -23.30 -3.63
CA ALA A 153 -10.26 -23.67 -4.32
C ALA A 153 -9.59 -22.46 -5.00
N GLU A 154 -10.36 -21.65 -5.73
CA GLU A 154 -9.86 -20.42 -6.35
C GLU A 154 -9.40 -19.40 -5.31
N TRP A 155 -10.16 -19.27 -4.22
CA TRP A 155 -9.77 -18.43 -3.10
C TRP A 155 -8.44 -18.87 -2.47
N ILE A 156 -8.24 -20.18 -2.25
CA ILE A 156 -7.01 -20.74 -1.70
C ILE A 156 -5.83 -20.47 -2.65
N ASP A 157 -6.04 -20.62 -3.96
CA ASP A 157 -5.00 -20.37 -4.95
C ASP A 157 -4.60 -18.90 -5.00
N CYS A 158 -5.55 -17.99 -4.91
CA CYS A 158 -5.29 -16.57 -4.72
C CYS A 158 -4.47 -16.30 -3.44
N VAL A 159 -4.88 -16.84 -2.29
CA VAL A 159 -4.16 -16.69 -1.01
C VAL A 159 -2.73 -17.20 -1.15
N ARG A 160 -2.53 -18.37 -1.79
CA ARG A 160 -1.20 -18.93 -2.05
C ARG A 160 -0.37 -17.95 -2.87
N ASN A 161 -0.88 -17.47 -4.01
CA ASN A 161 -0.13 -16.59 -4.90
C ASN A 161 0.23 -15.24 -4.24
N ALA A 162 -0.70 -14.65 -3.47
CA ALA A 162 -0.45 -13.44 -2.69
C ALA A 162 0.70 -13.63 -1.69
N HIS A 163 0.71 -14.76 -0.98
CA HIS A 163 1.76 -15.07 -0.02
C HIS A 163 3.07 -15.54 -0.68
N THR A 164 3.02 -16.14 -1.87
CA THR A 164 4.21 -16.40 -2.69
C THR A 164 4.88 -15.06 -3.03
N CYS A 165 4.10 -14.06 -3.43
CA CYS A 165 4.65 -12.74 -3.72
C CYS A 165 5.24 -12.06 -2.47
N ALA A 166 4.55 -12.16 -1.33
CA ALA A 166 5.10 -11.67 -0.06
C ALA A 166 6.44 -12.35 0.31
N ALA A 167 6.60 -13.64 0.00
CA ALA A 167 7.86 -14.35 0.21
C ALA A 167 8.97 -13.86 -0.73
N HIS A 168 8.64 -13.61 -2.00
CA HIS A 168 9.59 -13.03 -2.96
C HIS A 168 10.04 -11.63 -2.52
N ALA A 169 9.12 -10.79 -2.05
CA ALA A 169 9.43 -9.45 -1.53
C ALA A 169 10.38 -9.50 -0.33
N ALA A 170 10.12 -10.45 0.58
CA ALA A 170 10.99 -10.70 1.73
C ALA A 170 12.39 -11.17 1.30
N ILE A 171 12.50 -12.04 0.29
CA ILE A 171 13.79 -12.49 -0.25
C ILE A 171 14.55 -11.32 -0.88
N ALA A 172 13.90 -10.51 -1.73
CA ALA A 172 14.49 -9.33 -2.36
C ALA A 172 15.07 -8.36 -1.31
N THR A 173 14.36 -8.16 -0.21
CA THR A 173 14.79 -7.28 0.89
C THR A 173 15.95 -7.89 1.70
N GLN A 174 15.89 -9.19 2.00
CA GLN A 174 16.89 -9.86 2.85
C GLN A 174 18.18 -10.21 2.11
N TYR A 175 18.11 -10.42 0.79
CA TYR A 175 19.22 -10.88 -0.04
C TYR A 175 19.37 -9.98 -1.28
N PRO A 176 20.03 -8.81 -1.16
CA PRO A 176 20.16 -7.86 -2.27
C PRO A 176 20.88 -8.40 -3.51
N ARG A 177 21.70 -9.45 -3.35
CA ARG A 177 22.42 -10.15 -4.43
C ARG A 177 21.76 -11.49 -4.84
N ALA A 178 20.49 -11.69 -4.48
CA ALA A 178 19.78 -12.94 -4.77
C ALA A 178 19.85 -13.30 -6.26
N LEU A 179 19.48 -12.38 -7.15
CA LEU A 179 19.46 -12.60 -8.60
C LEU A 179 20.82 -13.07 -9.15
N GLU A 180 21.90 -12.40 -8.76
CA GLU A 180 23.26 -12.79 -9.14
C GLU A 180 23.59 -14.23 -8.67
N TRP A 181 23.25 -14.57 -7.43
CA TRP A 181 23.52 -15.88 -6.87
C TRP A 181 22.63 -16.98 -7.45
N LEU A 182 21.38 -16.67 -7.78
CA LEU A 182 20.45 -17.57 -8.47
C LEU A 182 20.95 -17.88 -9.89
N ALA A 183 21.39 -16.85 -10.64
CA ALA A 183 21.99 -17.00 -11.95
C ALA A 183 23.25 -17.89 -11.92
N LEU A 184 24.07 -17.77 -10.88
CA LEU A 184 25.27 -18.58 -10.70
C LEU A 184 24.95 -20.06 -10.38
N VAL A 185 23.95 -20.33 -9.54
CA VAL A 185 23.67 -21.69 -9.06
C VAL A 185 22.81 -22.50 -10.03
N LYS A 186 21.96 -21.85 -10.84
CA LYS A 186 21.10 -22.49 -11.84
C LYS A 186 21.86 -23.48 -12.76
N PRO A 187 22.94 -23.12 -13.46
CA PRO A 187 23.69 -24.07 -14.29
C PRO A 187 24.36 -25.18 -13.47
N ALA A 188 24.80 -24.89 -12.23
CA ALA A 188 25.38 -25.90 -11.35
C ALA A 188 24.35 -26.94 -10.90
N MET A 189 23.09 -26.54 -10.69
CA MET A 189 21.98 -27.47 -10.41
C MET A 189 21.67 -28.35 -11.63
N GLN A 190 21.64 -27.75 -12.83
CA GLN A 190 21.38 -28.48 -14.08
C GLN A 190 22.45 -29.51 -14.42
N ALA A 191 23.69 -29.31 -13.97
CA ALA A 191 24.80 -30.24 -14.18
C ALA A 191 24.74 -31.50 -13.29
N LEU A 192 23.84 -31.56 -12.31
CA LEU A 192 23.68 -32.74 -11.45
C LEU A 192 22.99 -33.89 -12.20
N VAL A 193 23.26 -35.12 -11.77
CA VAL A 193 22.58 -36.31 -12.29
C VAL A 193 21.34 -36.59 -11.43
N PRO A 194 20.13 -36.64 -12.02
CA PRO A 194 18.93 -36.94 -11.25
C PRO A 194 18.95 -38.41 -10.80
N PRO A 195 18.42 -38.73 -9.60
CA PRO A 195 18.32 -40.12 -9.15
C PRO A 195 17.33 -40.88 -10.04
N ALA A 196 17.62 -42.15 -10.34
CA ALA A 196 16.73 -43.00 -11.15
C ALA A 196 15.31 -43.14 -10.57
N THR A 197 15.15 -42.96 -9.25
CA THR A 197 13.86 -43.00 -8.56
C THR A 197 13.05 -41.71 -8.67
N ASP A 198 13.66 -40.59 -9.10
CA ASP A 198 13.00 -39.30 -9.25
C ASP A 198 13.67 -38.50 -10.39
N PRO A 199 13.39 -38.86 -11.66
CA PRO A 199 14.01 -38.21 -12.84
C PRO A 199 13.74 -36.70 -12.91
N ASN A 200 12.60 -36.25 -12.38
CA ASN A 200 12.17 -34.85 -12.44
C ASN A 200 12.71 -34.01 -11.27
N LYS A 201 13.48 -34.60 -10.35
CA LYS A 201 13.95 -33.91 -9.13
C LYS A 201 14.67 -32.59 -9.43
N ILE A 202 15.55 -32.61 -10.43
CA ILE A 202 16.36 -31.44 -10.80
C ILE A 202 15.53 -30.47 -11.63
N THR A 203 14.76 -30.97 -12.60
CA THR A 203 13.94 -30.12 -13.46
C THR A 203 12.90 -29.33 -12.67
N ASP A 204 12.25 -29.94 -11.69
CA ASP A 204 11.28 -29.27 -10.83
C ASP A 204 11.95 -28.23 -9.93
N ALA A 205 13.12 -28.55 -9.34
CA ALA A 205 13.86 -27.59 -8.54
C ALA A 205 14.34 -26.39 -9.37
N VAL A 206 14.80 -26.63 -10.60
CA VAL A 206 15.20 -25.57 -11.54
C VAL A 206 13.99 -24.76 -12.01
N ALA A 207 12.80 -25.37 -12.16
CA ALA A 207 11.57 -24.67 -12.45
C ALA A 207 11.17 -23.73 -11.29
N GLY A 208 11.25 -24.19 -10.04
CA GLY A 208 11.02 -23.35 -8.86
C GLY A 208 12.00 -22.19 -8.75
N LEU A 209 13.29 -22.42 -9.06
CA LEU A 209 14.29 -21.36 -9.12
C LEU A 209 13.96 -20.36 -10.23
N THR A 210 13.62 -20.84 -11.43
CA THR A 210 13.32 -19.99 -12.59
C THR A 210 12.07 -19.15 -12.36
N ALA A 211 11.06 -19.69 -11.67
CA ALA A 211 9.87 -18.94 -11.30
C ALA A 211 10.19 -17.82 -10.28
N LEU A 212 11.07 -18.09 -9.30
CA LEU A 212 11.54 -17.06 -8.36
C LEU A 212 12.35 -15.97 -9.08
N ASP A 213 13.28 -16.38 -9.94
CA ASP A 213 14.14 -15.50 -10.74
C ASP A 213 13.30 -14.54 -11.58
N ALA A 214 12.37 -15.07 -12.38
CA ALA A 214 11.45 -14.28 -13.19
C ALA A 214 10.56 -13.35 -12.36
N ALA A 215 10.06 -13.81 -11.20
CA ALA A 215 9.25 -12.97 -10.33
C ALA A 215 10.05 -11.81 -9.73
N MET A 216 11.31 -12.04 -9.35
CA MET A 216 12.17 -11.02 -8.77
C MET A 216 12.67 -10.00 -9.81
N GLU A 217 13.09 -10.44 -11.00
CA GLU A 217 13.52 -9.56 -12.10
C GLU A 217 12.39 -8.63 -12.59
N GLY A 218 11.14 -9.06 -12.47
CA GLY A 218 9.98 -8.30 -12.97
C GLY A 218 10.01 -8.16 -14.49
N GLY A 219 9.52 -7.04 -15.02
CA GLY A 219 9.43 -6.79 -16.47
C GLY A 219 10.62 -6.03 -17.08
N ALA A 220 11.60 -5.62 -16.28
CA ALA A 220 12.65 -4.68 -16.69
C ALA A 220 13.98 -5.34 -17.11
N ASP A 221 14.17 -6.64 -16.83
CA ASP A 221 15.40 -7.41 -17.10
C ASP A 221 16.71 -6.66 -16.74
N ASP A 222 16.69 -5.86 -15.66
CA ASP A 222 17.81 -4.98 -15.25
C ASP A 222 18.67 -5.59 -14.14
N ASN A 223 18.44 -6.86 -13.80
CA ASN A 223 19.14 -7.60 -12.75
C ASN A 223 18.99 -6.96 -11.36
N ARG A 224 17.87 -6.24 -11.15
CA ARG A 224 17.46 -5.66 -9.87
C ARG A 224 16.07 -6.20 -9.49
N PRO A 225 15.79 -6.41 -8.18
CA PRO A 225 14.46 -6.81 -7.78
C PRO A 225 13.43 -5.71 -8.09
N THR A 226 12.59 -5.91 -9.11
CA THR A 226 11.48 -5.00 -9.49
C THR A 226 10.10 -5.63 -9.27
N LEU A 227 10.05 -6.63 -8.38
CA LEU A 227 8.90 -7.48 -8.03
C LEU A 227 7.53 -6.82 -8.20
N GLN A 228 6.73 -7.38 -9.11
CA GLN A 228 5.37 -6.94 -9.40
C GLN A 228 4.38 -7.84 -8.66
N CYS A 229 4.06 -7.49 -7.41
CA CYS A 229 3.01 -8.15 -6.64
C CYS A 229 1.63 -7.61 -7.02
N GLY A 230 1.15 -8.03 -8.19
CA GLY A 230 -0.25 -7.85 -8.58
C GLY A 230 -0.64 -6.46 -9.02
N GLY A 231 0.04 -5.95 -10.04
CA GLY A 231 -0.46 -4.87 -10.86
C GLY A 231 0.66 -4.23 -11.68
N SER A 232 0.41 -4.09 -12.96
CA SER A 232 1.22 -3.33 -13.89
C SER A 232 0.32 -2.25 -14.43
N CYS A 233 0.87 -1.06 -14.65
CA CYS A 233 0.11 0.04 -15.22
C CYS A 233 -0.78 -0.35 -16.41
N GLY A 234 -2.06 0.00 -16.33
CA GLY A 234 -3.13 -0.33 -17.28
C GLY A 234 -4.07 -1.45 -16.83
N ASP A 235 -4.06 -1.85 -15.56
CA ASP A 235 -4.97 -2.88 -15.01
C ASP A 235 -6.29 -2.29 -14.46
N GLY A 236 -6.43 -0.96 -14.47
CA GLY A 236 -7.62 -0.23 -14.06
C GLY A 236 -7.78 -0.04 -12.56
N LEU A 237 -6.79 -0.39 -11.74
CA LEU A 237 -6.79 -0.21 -10.28
C LEU A 237 -5.48 0.42 -9.77
N LYS A 238 -5.56 1.39 -8.86
CA LYS A 238 -4.37 2.00 -8.26
C LYS A 238 -3.73 1.03 -7.24
N ASN A 239 -2.59 0.44 -7.57
CA ASN A 239 -1.87 -0.51 -6.71
C ASN A 239 -0.32 -0.39 -6.81
N GLY A 240 0.43 -1.15 -6.01
CA GLY A 240 1.89 -1.20 -6.12
C GLY A 240 2.60 0.17 -6.00
N SER A 241 3.39 0.52 -7.03
CA SER A 241 4.06 1.83 -7.18
C SER A 241 3.23 2.89 -7.93
N ASP A 242 2.02 2.53 -8.38
CA ASP A 242 1.21 3.37 -9.25
C ASP A 242 0.51 4.46 -8.44
N GLN A 243 0.53 5.69 -8.98
CA GLN A 243 -0.18 6.82 -8.37
C GLN A 243 -1.67 6.81 -8.72
N CYS A 244 -2.03 6.13 -9.82
CA CYS A 244 -3.38 5.90 -10.33
C CYS A 244 -3.34 4.80 -11.40
N ASP A 245 -4.49 4.29 -11.82
CA ASP A 245 -4.60 3.49 -13.04
C ASP A 245 -5.97 3.68 -13.71
N GLY A 246 -5.96 4.11 -14.97
CA GLY A 246 -7.18 4.39 -15.73
C GLY A 246 -8.10 5.38 -15.01
N GLY A 247 -9.25 4.90 -14.53
CA GLY A 247 -10.21 5.67 -13.76
C GLY A 247 -10.04 5.60 -12.24
N ASP A 248 -9.23 4.66 -11.73
CA ASP A 248 -8.94 4.54 -10.31
C ASP A 248 -7.81 5.50 -9.92
N LEU A 249 -8.19 6.67 -9.42
CA LEU A 249 -7.26 7.69 -8.94
C LEU A 249 -6.92 7.51 -7.46
N GLY A 250 -7.39 6.43 -6.81
CA GLY A 250 -7.19 6.20 -5.37
C GLY A 250 -7.75 7.30 -4.47
N GLY A 251 -8.85 7.92 -4.89
CA GLY A 251 -9.48 9.04 -4.18
C GLY A 251 -8.75 10.39 -4.32
N ALA A 252 -7.65 10.46 -5.09
CA ALA A 252 -7.02 11.72 -5.42
C ALA A 252 -7.94 12.55 -6.33
N THR A 253 -7.98 13.85 -6.08
CA THR A 253 -8.66 14.87 -6.88
C THR A 253 -7.70 16.02 -7.11
N CYS A 254 -7.95 16.87 -8.10
CA CYS A 254 -7.18 18.11 -8.26
C CYS A 254 -7.19 18.91 -6.95
N VAL A 255 -8.34 19.00 -6.28
CA VAL A 255 -8.49 19.70 -4.99
C VAL A 255 -7.60 19.10 -3.90
N SER A 256 -7.56 17.77 -3.77
CA SER A 256 -6.71 17.12 -2.75
C SER A 256 -5.21 17.28 -3.02
N LEU A 257 -4.82 17.64 -4.24
CA LEU A 257 -3.43 17.87 -4.65
C LEU A 257 -3.02 19.35 -4.58
N GLY A 258 -3.89 20.24 -4.08
CA GLY A 258 -3.61 21.67 -3.94
C GLY A 258 -3.96 22.52 -5.16
N PHE A 259 -4.86 22.04 -6.01
CA PHE A 259 -5.44 22.81 -7.12
C PHE A 259 -6.84 23.33 -6.73
N SER A 260 -7.34 24.37 -7.40
CA SER A 260 -8.66 24.95 -7.09
C SER A 260 -9.82 24.11 -7.66
N GLY A 261 -9.55 23.25 -8.65
CA GLY A 261 -10.54 22.38 -9.30
C GLY A 261 -9.99 21.66 -10.52
N GLY A 262 -10.88 21.21 -11.42
CA GLY A 262 -10.52 20.53 -12.68
C GLY A 262 -10.76 19.02 -12.66
N THR A 263 -10.31 18.35 -13.72
CA THR A 263 -10.44 16.89 -13.87
C THR A 263 -9.06 16.26 -13.80
N LEU A 264 -8.84 15.45 -12.75
CA LEU A 264 -7.61 14.68 -12.59
C LEU A 264 -7.71 13.42 -13.45
N ALA A 265 -6.65 13.10 -14.18
CA ALA A 265 -6.58 11.91 -15.02
C ALA A 265 -5.40 11.02 -14.60
N CYS A 266 -5.36 9.81 -15.14
CA CYS A 266 -4.22 8.93 -15.03
C CYS A 266 -3.49 8.80 -16.36
N SER A 267 -2.18 9.02 -16.36
CA SER A 267 -1.35 8.81 -17.55
C SER A 267 -1.17 7.32 -17.85
N GLY A 268 -0.80 6.98 -19.09
CA GLY A 268 -0.44 5.61 -19.49
C GLY A 268 0.87 5.07 -18.88
N SER A 269 1.48 5.82 -17.96
CA SER A 269 2.61 5.39 -17.12
C SER A 269 2.24 5.40 -15.63
N CYS A 270 0.94 5.46 -15.32
CA CYS A 270 0.35 5.34 -13.99
C CYS A 270 0.87 6.36 -12.97
N VAL A 271 1.11 7.55 -13.50
CA VAL A 271 1.35 8.79 -12.76
C VAL A 271 0.11 9.68 -12.90
N LEU A 272 -0.25 10.35 -11.82
CA LEU A 272 -1.35 11.33 -11.83
C LEU A 272 -1.04 12.45 -12.82
N ASP A 273 -1.94 12.65 -13.77
CA ASP A 273 -1.85 13.71 -14.77
C ASP A 273 -2.65 14.92 -14.29
N THR A 274 -1.93 15.94 -13.83
CA THR A 274 -2.50 17.20 -13.34
C THR A 274 -2.65 18.25 -14.44
N SER A 275 -2.39 17.93 -15.70
CA SER A 275 -2.45 18.90 -16.82
C SER A 275 -3.85 19.50 -17.03
N SER A 276 -4.90 18.77 -16.63
CA SER A 276 -6.30 19.21 -16.68
C SER A 276 -6.83 19.70 -15.31
N CYS A 277 -5.94 19.86 -14.32
CA CYS A 277 -6.26 20.52 -13.06
C CYS A 277 -6.14 22.04 -13.20
N VAL A 278 -7.04 22.77 -12.54
CA VAL A 278 -7.06 24.24 -12.52
C VAL A 278 -6.14 24.71 -11.40
N ALA A 279 -5.01 25.33 -11.74
CA ALA A 279 -4.10 25.90 -10.74
C ALA A 279 -4.82 26.93 -9.85
N GLU A 280 -4.35 27.10 -8.61
CA GLU A 280 -4.91 28.06 -7.63
C GLU A 280 -4.83 29.54 -8.05
N CYS A 281 -4.14 29.85 -9.16
CA CYS A 281 -4.21 31.14 -9.79
C CYS A 281 -5.01 30.98 -11.08
N GLY A 282 -6.11 31.73 -11.22
CA GLY A 282 -6.57 32.13 -12.56
C GLY A 282 -5.37 32.66 -13.35
N THR A 283 -5.47 32.67 -14.68
CA THR A 283 -4.37 33.25 -15.45
C THR A 283 -4.40 34.75 -15.24
N CYS A 284 -3.68 35.23 -14.24
CA CYS A 284 -3.65 36.64 -13.91
C CYS A 284 -3.28 37.47 -15.13
N GLY A 285 -4.13 38.43 -15.48
CA GLY A 285 -4.02 39.24 -16.68
C GLY A 285 -4.86 38.74 -17.85
N ASN A 286 -5.83 37.85 -17.65
CA ASN A 286 -6.78 37.42 -18.68
C ASN A 286 -8.06 38.27 -18.73
N SER A 287 -8.14 39.31 -17.89
CA SER A 287 -9.26 40.26 -17.76
C SER A 287 -10.57 39.67 -17.25
N VAL A 288 -10.52 38.49 -16.61
CA VAL A 288 -11.68 37.85 -15.98
C VAL A 288 -11.28 37.44 -14.57
N ARG A 289 -11.90 38.05 -13.55
CA ARG A 289 -11.56 37.72 -12.17
C ARG A 289 -12.14 36.36 -11.78
N GLU A 290 -11.29 35.37 -11.53
CA GLU A 290 -11.67 33.99 -11.25
C GLU A 290 -10.93 33.35 -10.07
N GLY A 291 -11.51 32.32 -9.45
CA GLY A 291 -10.91 31.65 -8.30
C GLY A 291 -10.68 32.58 -7.09
N PHE A 292 -9.42 32.75 -6.69
CA PHE A 292 -8.99 33.56 -5.53
C PHE A 292 -8.36 34.91 -5.92
N GLU A 293 -8.46 35.33 -7.18
CA GLU A 293 -7.97 36.63 -7.62
C GLU A 293 -8.75 37.76 -6.93
N SER A 294 -8.02 38.69 -6.29
CA SER A 294 -8.64 39.90 -5.74
C SER A 294 -9.10 40.83 -6.86
N CYS A 295 -8.39 40.79 -7.99
CA CYS A 295 -8.67 41.49 -9.24
C CYS A 295 -7.98 40.77 -10.40
N ASP A 296 -8.40 41.01 -11.65
CA ASP A 296 -7.63 40.66 -12.87
C ASP A 296 -7.69 41.82 -13.88
N GLY A 297 -6.53 42.44 -14.14
CA GLY A 297 -6.43 43.53 -15.11
C GLY A 297 -7.35 44.70 -14.72
N ALA A 298 -8.38 44.93 -15.53
CA ALA A 298 -9.40 45.97 -15.27
C ALA A 298 -10.60 45.44 -14.45
N ASP A 299 -10.75 44.12 -14.30
CA ASP A 299 -11.78 43.52 -13.48
C ASP A 299 -11.37 43.54 -12.00
N LEU A 300 -11.61 44.69 -11.35
CA LEU A 300 -11.46 44.87 -9.91
C LEU A 300 -12.66 44.30 -9.12
N GLY A 301 -13.63 43.72 -9.85
CA GLY A 301 -15.02 43.41 -9.47
C GLY A 301 -15.57 44.22 -8.30
N GLY A 302 -15.67 45.52 -8.55
CA GLY A 302 -16.35 46.51 -7.70
C GLY A 302 -15.50 47.16 -6.62
N ALA A 303 -14.25 46.71 -6.40
CA ALA A 303 -13.37 47.34 -5.43
C ALA A 303 -12.83 48.69 -5.95
N SER A 304 -12.69 49.65 -5.04
CA SER A 304 -12.07 50.95 -5.26
C SER A 304 -11.14 51.30 -4.09
N CYS A 305 -10.34 52.37 -4.23
CA CYS A 305 -9.53 52.87 -3.12
C CYS A 305 -10.43 53.20 -1.90
N GLU A 306 -11.61 53.77 -2.13
CA GLU A 306 -12.60 54.11 -1.11
C GLU A 306 -13.15 52.87 -0.39
N SER A 307 -13.46 51.79 -1.14
CA SER A 307 -13.93 50.54 -0.51
C SER A 307 -12.87 49.86 0.36
N LEU A 308 -11.59 50.17 0.13
CA LEU A 308 -10.45 49.67 0.90
C LEU A 308 -10.02 50.62 2.03
N GLY A 309 -10.77 51.70 2.29
CA GLY A 309 -10.53 52.62 3.40
C GLY A 309 -9.64 53.84 3.07
N PHE A 310 -9.31 54.06 1.80
CA PHE A 310 -8.64 55.30 1.35
C PHE A 310 -9.66 56.38 1.01
N VAL A 311 -9.25 57.65 0.88
CA VAL A 311 -10.20 58.76 0.62
C VAL A 311 -10.34 59.13 -0.85
N SER A 312 -9.35 58.78 -1.68
CA SER A 312 -9.36 59.02 -3.12
C SER A 312 -8.26 58.19 -3.79
N GLY A 313 -8.20 58.21 -5.11
CA GLY A 313 -7.12 57.60 -5.90
C GLY A 313 -7.64 56.68 -6.99
N THR A 314 -6.76 55.87 -7.57
CA THR A 314 -7.12 54.87 -8.59
C THR A 314 -6.58 53.51 -8.18
N LEU A 315 -7.48 52.56 -7.91
CA LEU A 315 -7.11 51.19 -7.59
C LEU A 315 -6.71 50.46 -8.89
N SER A 316 -5.61 49.72 -8.85
CA SER A 316 -5.15 48.92 -9.99
C SER A 316 -4.93 47.47 -9.56
N CYS A 317 -4.78 46.58 -10.53
CA CYS A 317 -4.43 45.19 -10.28
C CYS A 317 -2.96 44.92 -10.57
N THR A 318 -2.27 44.25 -9.65
CA THR A 318 -0.88 43.82 -9.88
C THR A 318 -0.83 42.63 -10.83
N THR A 319 0.36 42.34 -11.39
CA THR A 319 0.61 41.12 -12.17
C THR A 319 0.53 39.83 -11.34
N GLY A 320 0.33 39.94 -10.02
CA GLY A 320 0.06 38.83 -9.11
C GLY A 320 -1.38 38.81 -8.61
N CYS A 321 -2.30 39.53 -9.26
CA CYS A 321 -3.75 39.54 -8.99
C CYS A 321 -4.14 39.93 -7.55
N GLY A 322 -3.25 40.67 -6.89
CA GLY A 322 -3.54 41.45 -5.71
C GLY A 322 -3.80 42.92 -6.06
N PHE A 323 -4.58 43.60 -5.22
CA PHE A 323 -4.82 45.03 -5.35
C PHE A 323 -3.54 45.85 -5.19
N ASP A 324 -3.26 46.70 -6.17
CA ASP A 324 -2.22 47.72 -6.10
C ASP A 324 -2.81 49.02 -5.55
N VAL A 325 -2.47 49.33 -4.30
CA VAL A 325 -2.92 50.54 -3.59
C VAL A 325 -1.92 51.70 -3.70
N SER A 326 -0.87 51.58 -4.51
CA SER A 326 0.17 52.62 -4.63
C SER A 326 -0.37 53.98 -5.11
N ASN A 327 -1.45 53.98 -5.88
CA ASN A 327 -2.15 55.19 -6.35
C ASN A 327 -3.41 55.51 -5.52
N CYS A 328 -3.59 54.86 -4.37
CA CYS A 328 -4.62 55.23 -3.39
C CYS A 328 -4.06 56.26 -2.41
N HIS A 329 -4.86 57.28 -2.11
CA HIS A 329 -4.49 58.37 -1.21
C HIS A 329 -5.24 58.23 0.10
N ALA A 330 -4.49 58.13 1.20
CA ALA A 330 -5.05 58.21 2.54
C ALA A 330 -5.54 59.64 2.84
N ALA A 331 -6.46 59.77 3.79
CA ALA A 331 -6.82 61.09 4.32
C ALA A 331 -5.54 61.80 4.78
N ALA A 332 -5.42 63.10 4.51
CA ALA A 332 -4.43 63.89 5.21
C ALA A 332 -4.74 63.77 6.70
N PHE A 333 -3.88 63.08 7.45
CA PHE A 333 -3.95 63.12 8.90
C PHE A 333 -3.92 64.61 9.30
N PRO A 334 -4.80 65.07 10.23
CA PRO A 334 -4.69 66.42 10.74
C PRO A 334 -3.26 66.61 11.25
N ALA A 335 -2.55 67.61 10.72
CA ALA A 335 -1.19 67.95 11.12
C ALA A 335 -1.17 68.62 12.51
N THR A 336 -1.88 68.06 13.49
CA THR A 336 -1.92 68.57 14.87
C THR A 336 -0.91 67.87 15.78
N GLY A 337 0.18 67.34 15.21
CA GLY A 337 1.35 66.92 15.98
C GLY A 337 2.43 68.01 15.92
N GLN A 338 2.87 68.53 17.05
CA GLN A 338 4.01 69.43 17.11
C GLN A 338 5.28 68.62 16.81
N VAL A 339 5.91 68.90 15.67
CA VAL A 339 7.14 68.20 15.22
C VAL A 339 8.43 68.78 15.82
N THR A 340 8.34 69.72 16.75
CA THR A 340 9.49 70.40 17.37
C THR A 340 9.42 70.26 18.89
N SER A 341 10.42 69.59 19.49
CA SER A 341 10.56 69.51 20.95
C SER A 341 11.14 70.80 21.51
N TYR A 342 10.50 71.37 22.54
CA TYR A 342 11.02 72.53 23.28
C TYR A 342 11.55 72.17 24.68
N GLY A 343 11.59 70.89 25.02
CA GLY A 343 12.08 70.36 26.30
C GLY A 343 11.70 68.91 26.53
N THR A 344 12.34 68.25 27.50
CA THR A 344 12.05 66.85 27.86
C THR A 344 10.60 66.66 28.28
N GLY A 345 9.87 65.79 27.56
CA GLY A 345 8.43 65.55 27.76
C GLY A 345 7.49 66.41 26.91
N SER A 346 8.01 67.19 25.95
CA SER A 346 7.19 67.81 24.90
C SER A 346 6.66 66.75 23.93
N ASP A 347 5.57 67.05 23.25
CA ASP A 347 4.98 66.26 22.16
C ASP A 347 5.92 65.94 20.97
N GLY A 348 6.98 66.73 20.77
CA GLY A 348 8.07 66.44 19.82
C GLY A 348 9.27 65.67 20.39
N ASP A 349 9.27 65.28 21.67
CA ASP A 349 10.42 64.70 22.37
C ASP A 349 10.54 63.17 22.16
N VAL A 350 11.38 62.77 21.20
CA VAL A 350 11.58 61.36 20.81
C VAL A 350 12.32 60.59 21.91
N ARG A 351 11.65 59.66 22.59
CA ARG A 351 12.27 58.69 23.51
C ARG A 351 12.72 57.42 22.77
N ALA A 352 13.80 57.53 22.00
CA ALA A 352 14.35 56.41 21.25
C ALA A 352 14.73 55.22 22.17
N GLY A 353 14.30 54.01 21.80
CA GLY A 353 14.71 52.76 22.46
C GLY A 353 13.63 52.00 23.23
N ARG A 354 12.38 52.50 23.33
CA ARG A 354 11.22 51.68 23.75
C ARG A 354 10.59 51.00 22.54
N THR A 355 10.19 49.73 22.70
CA THR A 355 9.37 49.04 21.72
C THR A 355 8.07 49.81 21.51
N PRO A 356 7.69 50.15 20.27
CA PRO A 356 6.42 50.83 19.99
C PRO A 356 5.26 50.02 20.56
N SER A 357 4.31 50.71 21.21
CA SER A 357 3.15 50.09 21.85
C SER A 357 1.95 50.99 21.61
N TYR A 358 0.95 50.46 20.91
CA TYR A 358 -0.24 51.21 20.52
C TYR A 358 -1.50 50.44 20.94
N THR A 359 -2.52 51.17 21.38
CA THR A 359 -3.86 50.63 21.65
C THR A 359 -4.83 51.28 20.69
N ASP A 360 -5.53 50.47 19.90
CA ASP A 360 -6.68 50.92 19.11
C ASP A 360 -7.90 51.05 20.04
N ASN A 361 -8.49 52.25 20.09
CA ASN A 361 -9.60 52.54 20.98
C ASN A 361 -10.96 52.15 20.38
N GLY A 362 -11.01 51.73 19.10
CA GLY A 362 -12.24 51.29 18.43
C GLY A 362 -13.21 52.42 18.06
N ASP A 363 -12.78 53.68 18.20
CA ASP A 363 -13.55 54.88 17.84
C ASP A 363 -12.89 55.71 16.72
N GLY A 364 -11.87 55.14 16.08
CA GLY A 364 -11.08 55.80 15.04
C GLY A 364 -9.84 56.54 15.56
N THR A 365 -9.55 56.47 16.86
CA THR A 365 -8.32 56.98 17.48
C THR A 365 -7.40 55.84 17.92
N ILE A 366 -6.09 56.11 17.97
CA ILE A 366 -5.07 55.15 18.43
C ILE A 366 -4.26 55.82 19.54
N THR A 367 -4.22 55.19 20.70
CA THR A 367 -3.38 55.63 21.82
C THR A 367 -1.96 55.11 21.65
N ASP A 368 -0.96 55.98 21.67
CA ASP A 368 0.43 55.56 21.86
C ASP A 368 0.68 55.34 23.36
N ASN A 369 0.81 54.08 23.76
CA ASN A 369 0.96 53.70 25.17
C ASN A 369 2.32 54.14 25.77
N ASN A 370 3.31 54.46 24.93
CA ASN A 370 4.61 54.91 25.41
C ASN A 370 4.64 56.41 25.72
N THR A 371 3.81 57.20 25.04
CA THR A 371 3.73 58.66 25.20
C THR A 371 2.46 59.11 25.91
N GLY A 372 1.42 58.27 25.92
CA GLY A 372 0.14 58.50 26.61
C GLY A 372 -0.83 59.42 25.86
N VAL A 373 -0.57 59.70 24.58
CA VAL A 373 -1.43 60.53 23.72
C VAL A 373 -2.41 59.67 22.90
N MET A 374 -3.63 60.19 22.73
CA MET A 374 -4.73 59.67 21.89
C MET A 374 -4.90 60.54 20.64
#